data_AF-A0A4Z1H802-F1
#
_entry.id   AF-A0A4Z1H802-F1
#
_cell.length_a   1.000
_cell.length_b   1.000
_cell.length_c   1.000
_cell.angle_alpha   90.00
_cell.angle_beta   90.00
_cell.angle_gamma   90.00
#
_symmetry.space_group_name_H-M   'P 1'
#
loop_
_entity.id
_entity.type
_entity.pdbx_description
1 polymer ?
#
loop_
_entity_poly.entity_id
_entity_poly.type
_entity_poly.pdbx_seq_one_letter_code
_entity_poly.pdbx_strand_id
1 'polypeptide(L)'
;MSSWLPRPCYDKELSDRYLTVNNFTFWEHSKGTGQLSLEEVQKGEFDIIFTHATYHTQHCLFLWDKQVKAANSRRPVLDSITRSQHHIEHCIRILTAHTAENYTSTQTTLFKTGTPIHVKPQNQICWEG
;
A
#
# COMPACT_ATOMS: atom_id res chain seq x y z
N MET A 1 -2.73 -5.15 -1.54
CA MET A 1 -2.92 -3.96 -2.41
C MET A 1 -1.77 -3.67 -3.34
N SER A 2 -0.52 -3.79 -2.90
CA SER A 2 0.65 -3.46 -3.74
C SER A 2 1.59 -4.64 -3.97
N SER A 3 1.29 -5.85 -3.52
CA SER A 3 2.23 -6.97 -3.60
C SER A 3 1.49 -8.29 -3.71
N TRP A 4 2.14 -9.29 -4.30
CA TRP A 4 1.66 -10.66 -4.27
C TRP A 4 1.63 -11.19 -2.83
N LEU A 5 0.57 -11.92 -2.48
CA LEU A 5 0.33 -12.49 -1.15
C LEU A 5 -0.06 -13.97 -1.28
N PRO A 6 0.35 -14.85 -0.34
CA PRO A 6 -0.21 -16.20 -0.24
C PRO A 6 -1.72 -16.14 -0.05
N ARG A 7 -2.45 -17.10 -0.64
CA ARG A 7 -3.92 -17.13 -0.67
C ARG A 7 -4.62 -16.85 0.67
N PRO A 8 -4.19 -17.43 1.82
CA PRO A 8 -4.87 -17.18 3.09
C PRO A 8 -4.79 -15.71 3.54
N CYS A 9 -3.71 -15.01 3.18
CA CYS A 9 -3.48 -13.62 3.53
C CYS A 9 -3.96 -12.62 2.47
N TYR A 10 -4.41 -13.10 1.30
CA TYR A 10 -4.98 -12.23 0.28
C TYR A 10 -6.45 -11.92 0.61
N ASP A 11 -6.70 -10.73 1.14
CA ASP A 11 -8.04 -10.24 1.39
C ASP A 11 -8.56 -9.49 0.16
N LYS A 12 -9.29 -10.21 -0.70
CA LYS A 12 -9.82 -9.67 -1.97
C LYS A 12 -10.83 -8.56 -1.71
N GLU A 13 -11.81 -8.79 -0.84
CA GLU A 13 -12.87 -7.84 -0.53
C GLU A 13 -12.29 -6.51 -0.02
N LEU A 14 -11.36 -6.59 0.94
CA LEU A 14 -10.69 -5.42 1.47
C LEU A 14 -9.83 -4.73 0.40
N SER A 15 -9.08 -5.50 -0.40
CA SER A 15 -8.25 -4.94 -1.47
C SER A 15 -9.09 -4.19 -2.50
N ASP A 16 -10.20 -4.78 -2.95
CA ASP A 16 -11.11 -4.17 -3.93
C ASP A 16 -11.67 -2.86 -3.40
N ARG A 17 -12.13 -2.83 -2.14
CA ARG A 17 -12.71 -1.62 -1.51
C ARG A 17 -11.79 -0.41 -1.61
N TYR A 18 -10.49 -0.59 -1.40
CA TYR A 18 -9.51 0.49 -1.48
C TYR A 18 -9.03 0.77 -2.91
N LEU A 19 -8.97 -0.25 -3.76
CA LEU A 19 -8.59 -0.08 -5.17
C LEU A 19 -9.65 0.67 -5.98
N THR A 20 -10.94 0.58 -5.60
CA THR A 20 -12.04 1.27 -6.30
C THR A 20 -12.18 2.75 -5.95
N VAL A 21 -11.42 3.25 -4.95
CA VAL A 21 -11.53 4.65 -4.50
C VAL A 21 -11.11 5.64 -5.59
N ASN A 22 -10.18 5.27 -6.46
CA ASN A 22 -9.70 6.12 -7.54
C ASN A 22 -9.08 5.30 -8.68
N ASN A 23 -8.89 5.93 -9.84
CA ASN A 23 -8.11 5.38 -10.94
C ASN A 23 -6.62 5.59 -10.68
N PHE A 24 -5.99 4.62 -10.03
CA PHE A 24 -4.56 4.70 -9.72
C PHE A 24 -3.69 4.43 -10.94
N THR A 25 -2.59 5.16 -11.02
CA THR A 25 -1.56 4.98 -12.05
C THR A 25 -0.26 4.54 -11.40
N PHE A 26 0.44 3.64 -12.07
CA PHE A 26 1.69 3.05 -11.61
C PHE A 26 2.77 3.23 -12.67
N TRP A 27 4.01 3.37 -12.22
CA TRP A 27 5.17 3.53 -13.09
C TRP A 27 6.36 2.72 -12.58
N GLU A 28 7.18 2.25 -13.50
CA GLU A 28 8.46 1.62 -13.18
C GLU A 28 9.49 2.64 -12.69
N HIS A 29 9.40 3.90 -13.15
CA HIS A 29 10.40 4.93 -12.84
C HIS A 29 9.78 6.14 -12.13
N SER A 30 10.56 6.74 -11.23
CA SER A 30 10.15 7.85 -10.35
C SER A 30 9.71 9.13 -11.08
N LYS A 31 10.12 9.29 -12.35
CA LYS A 31 9.73 10.42 -13.22
C LYS A 31 8.34 10.26 -13.85
N GLY A 32 7.60 9.21 -13.51
CA GLY A 32 6.28 8.95 -14.09
C GLY A 32 6.35 8.35 -15.50
N THR A 33 7.38 7.55 -15.77
CA THR A 33 7.61 6.90 -17.08
C THR A 33 7.62 5.37 -16.90
N GLY A 34 7.27 4.64 -17.95
CA GLY A 34 7.11 3.18 -17.89
C GLY A 34 5.83 2.81 -17.15
N GLN A 35 4.68 3.22 -17.68
CA GLN A 35 3.38 3.01 -17.03
C GLN A 35 3.07 1.52 -16.94
N LEU A 36 2.62 1.08 -15.75
CA LEU A 36 2.26 -0.30 -15.45
C LEU A 36 0.75 -0.41 -15.23
N SER A 37 0.17 -1.51 -15.70
CA SER A 37 -1.19 -1.92 -15.34
C SER A 37 -1.24 -2.43 -13.90
N LEU A 38 -2.44 -2.41 -13.30
CA LEU A 38 -2.66 -3.01 -11.98
C LEU A 38 -2.35 -4.52 -11.98
N GLU A 39 -2.62 -5.21 -13.08
CA GLU A 39 -2.33 -6.63 -13.22
C GLU A 39 -0.82 -6.90 -13.14
N GLU A 40 0.00 -6.12 -13.83
CA GLU A 40 1.47 -6.22 -13.77
C GLU A 40 2.00 -5.96 -12.36
N VAL A 41 1.45 -4.95 -11.67
CA VAL A 41 1.81 -4.65 -10.28
C VAL A 41 1.45 -5.82 -9.34
N GLN A 42 0.29 -6.45 -9.54
CA GLN A 42 -0.20 -7.54 -8.69
C GLN A 42 0.57 -8.85 -8.86
N LYS A 43 1.27 -9.04 -9.99
CA LYS A 43 2.19 -10.17 -10.18
C LYS A 43 3.37 -10.13 -9.20
N GLY A 44 3.71 -8.95 -8.67
CA GLY A 44 4.76 -8.79 -7.67
C GLY A 44 6.17 -9.01 -8.22
N GLU A 45 6.38 -8.77 -9.53
CA GLU A 45 7.66 -9.00 -10.20
C GLU A 45 8.67 -7.87 -9.99
N PHE A 46 8.19 -6.65 -9.69
CA PHE A 46 9.01 -5.46 -9.47
C PHE A 46 9.43 -5.32 -7.99
N ASP A 47 10.65 -4.86 -7.69
CA ASP A 47 11.00 -4.57 -6.29
C ASP A 47 10.28 -3.33 -5.76
N ILE A 48 10.30 -2.26 -6.56
CA ILE A 48 9.69 -0.97 -6.26
C ILE A 48 8.95 -0.50 -7.50
N ILE A 49 7.75 0.02 -7.31
CA ILE A 49 7.03 0.82 -8.31
C ILE A 49 6.80 2.22 -7.77
N PHE A 50 6.43 3.12 -8.65
CA PHE A 50 6.10 4.49 -8.33
C PHE A 50 4.62 4.74 -8.62
N THR A 51 4.00 5.60 -7.82
CA THR A 51 2.59 5.93 -7.93
C THR A 51 2.34 7.34 -7.40
N HIS A 52 1.08 7.78 -7.43
CA HIS A 52 0.68 9.01 -6.77
C HIS A 52 0.56 8.80 -5.26
N ALA A 53 0.80 9.87 -4.50
CA ALA A 53 0.61 9.82 -3.05
C ALA A 53 -0.80 9.39 -2.64
N THR A 54 -1.85 9.69 -3.41
CA THR A 54 -3.21 9.18 -3.15
C THR A 54 -3.25 7.66 -3.02
N TYR A 55 -2.59 6.92 -3.92
CA TYR A 55 -2.49 5.46 -3.78
C TYR A 55 -1.69 5.07 -2.53
N HIS A 56 -0.57 5.74 -2.27
CA HIS A 56 0.26 5.44 -1.10
C HIS A 56 -0.52 5.64 0.21
N THR A 57 -1.30 6.71 0.32
CA THR A 57 -2.22 6.94 1.45
C THR A 57 -3.25 5.83 1.58
N GLN A 58 -3.91 5.43 0.48
CA GLN A 58 -4.89 4.34 0.49
C GLN A 58 -4.24 3.00 0.87
N HIS A 59 -3.01 2.74 0.41
CA HIS A 59 -2.21 1.58 0.80
C HIS A 59 -1.97 1.57 2.33
N CYS A 60 -1.56 2.69 2.92
CA CYS A 60 -1.35 2.79 4.37
C CYS A 60 -2.65 2.57 5.16
N LEU A 61 -3.77 3.15 4.71
CA LEU A 61 -5.08 2.94 5.34
C LEU A 61 -5.57 1.50 5.22
N PHE A 62 -5.31 0.85 4.07
CA PHE A 62 -5.62 -0.57 3.86
C PHE A 62 -4.86 -1.47 4.84
N LEU A 63 -3.57 -1.23 5.08
CA LEU A 63 -2.79 -2.02 6.03
C LEU A 63 -3.30 -1.85 7.46
N TRP A 64 -3.71 -0.63 7.83
CA TRP A 64 -4.36 -0.39 9.12
C TRP A 64 -5.65 -1.19 9.26
N ASP A 65 -6.56 -1.13 8.29
CA ASP A 65 -7.84 -1.85 8.39
C ASP A 65 -7.64 -3.37 8.37
N LYS A 66 -6.65 -3.86 7.64
CA LYS A 66 -6.27 -5.28 7.65
C LYS A 66 -5.79 -5.73 9.03
N GLN A 67 -5.01 -4.91 9.73
CA GLN A 67 -4.61 -5.19 11.12
C GLN A 67 -5.82 -5.21 12.05
N VAL A 68 -6.73 -4.24 11.94
CA VAL A 68 -7.96 -4.19 12.75
C VAL A 68 -8.84 -5.42 12.50
N LYS A 69 -9.02 -5.82 11.23
CA LYS A 69 -9.77 -7.03 10.86
C LYS A 69 -9.17 -8.28 11.50
N ALA A 70 -7.85 -8.43 11.46
CA ALA A 70 -7.19 -9.57 12.09
C ALA A 70 -7.31 -9.53 13.62
N ALA A 71 -7.13 -8.37 14.26
CA ALA A 71 -7.25 -8.21 15.71
C ALA A 71 -8.65 -8.56 16.24
N ASN A 72 -9.69 -8.36 15.44
CA ASN A 72 -11.07 -8.72 15.77
C ASN A 72 -11.47 -10.13 15.35
N SER A 73 -10.59 -10.88 14.68
CA SER A 73 -10.86 -12.26 14.24
C SER A 73 -10.53 -13.26 15.33
N ARG A 74 -11.34 -14.32 15.44
CA ARG A 74 -11.02 -15.49 16.28
C ARG A 74 -9.84 -16.31 15.75
N ARG A 75 -9.59 -16.20 14.44
CA ARG A 75 -8.46 -16.82 13.73
C ARG A 75 -7.77 -15.72 12.93
N PRO A 76 -6.84 -14.98 13.55
CA PRO A 76 -6.20 -13.85 12.90
C PRO A 76 -5.31 -14.34 11.76
N VAL A 77 -5.42 -13.68 10.59
CA VAL A 77 -4.61 -14.00 9.41
C VAL A 77 -3.96 -12.72 8.90
N LEU A 78 -2.63 -12.69 8.87
CA LEU A 78 -1.85 -11.51 8.48
C LEU A 78 -0.54 -11.90 7.80
N ASP A 79 -0.16 -11.13 6.78
CA ASP A 79 1.12 -11.28 6.11
C ASP A 79 2.25 -10.52 6.83
N SER A 80 3.49 -10.89 6.52
CA SER A 80 4.68 -10.29 7.12
C SER A 80 4.85 -8.78 6.84
N ILE A 81 4.32 -8.25 5.74
CA ILE A 81 4.36 -6.80 5.45
C ILE A 81 3.40 -6.04 6.37
N THR A 82 2.17 -6.54 6.52
CA THR A 82 1.15 -5.94 7.38
C THR A 82 1.54 -6.03 8.87
N ARG A 83 2.31 -7.06 9.25
CA ARG A 83 2.83 -7.25 10.62
C ARG A 83 4.13 -6.50 10.91
N SER A 84 4.78 -5.93 9.91
CA SER A 84 6.09 -5.30 10.08
C SER A 84 5.96 -3.96 10.81
N GLN A 85 6.49 -3.87 12.03
CA GLN A 85 6.50 -2.63 12.80
C GLN A 85 7.17 -1.48 12.02
N HIS A 86 8.31 -1.75 11.37
CA HIS A 86 8.99 -0.76 10.55
C HIS A 86 8.09 -0.22 9.43
N HIS A 87 7.30 -1.10 8.81
CA HIS A 87 6.37 -0.67 7.77
C HIS A 87 5.20 0.13 8.32
N ILE A 88 4.70 -0.21 9.50
CA ILE A 88 3.65 0.56 10.20
C ILE A 88 4.17 1.96 10.58
N GLU A 89 5.39 2.08 11.09
CA GLU A 89 6.01 3.37 11.39
C GLU A 89 6.14 4.25 10.13
N HIS A 90 6.52 3.66 8.99
CA HIS A 90 6.51 4.33 7.70
C HIS A 90 5.09 4.80 7.32
N CYS A 91 4.09 3.92 7.44
CA CYS A 91 2.70 4.26 7.13
C CYS A 91 2.20 5.43 7.98
N ILE A 92 2.51 5.45 9.28
CA ILE A 92 2.14 6.57 10.18
C ILE A 92 2.72 7.89 9.67
N ARG A 93 3.99 7.91 9.24
CA ARG A 93 4.62 9.12 8.68
C ARG A 93 3.96 9.59 7.40
N ILE A 94 3.54 8.68 6.52
CA ILE A 94 2.79 9.02 5.31
C ILE A 94 1.44 9.64 5.65
N LEU A 95 0.74 9.09 6.64
CA LEU A 95 -0.58 9.57 7.07
C LEU A 95 -0.51 10.91 7.81
N THR A 96 0.57 11.19 8.54
CA THR A 96 0.77 12.45 9.27
C THR A 96 1.54 13.52 8.49
N ALA A 97 2.04 13.22 7.29
CA ALA A 97 2.77 14.18 6.45
C ALA A 97 1.96 15.46 6.13
N HIS A 98 0.62 15.41 6.26
CA HIS A 98 -0.26 16.56 6.08
C HIS A 98 -0.43 17.45 7.33
N THR A 99 -0.05 16.98 8.51
CA THR A 99 -0.30 17.68 9.78
C THR A 99 0.92 18.47 10.28
N ALA A 100 2.06 18.38 9.59
CA ALA A 100 3.33 18.83 10.15
C ALA A 100 3.67 20.32 9.93
N GLU A 101 3.32 20.98 8.82
CA GLU A 101 3.70 22.39 8.64
C GLU A 101 2.70 23.19 7.79
N ASN A 102 2.23 24.31 8.34
CA ASN A 102 1.63 25.47 7.70
C ASN A 102 0.81 25.26 6.42
N TYR A 103 -0.50 25.38 6.63
CA TYR A 103 -1.61 25.47 5.69
C TYR A 103 -1.45 26.60 4.65
N THR A 104 -0.46 26.51 3.78
CA THR A 104 -0.31 27.35 2.57
C THR A 104 0.40 26.56 1.47
N SER A 105 -0.35 25.67 0.82
CA SER A 105 -0.42 25.49 -0.63
C SER A 105 -1.10 24.15 -0.92
N THR A 106 -2.42 24.21 -0.88
CA THR A 106 -3.36 23.41 -1.68
C THR A 106 -2.77 22.22 -2.43
N GLN A 107 -3.19 21.00 -2.06
CA GLN A 107 -3.23 19.81 -2.93
C GLN A 107 -1.90 19.22 -3.46
N THR A 108 -0.74 19.79 -3.16
CA THR A 108 0.53 19.33 -3.79
C THR A 108 0.96 17.93 -3.35
N THR A 109 0.63 17.49 -2.13
CA THR A 109 1.01 16.16 -1.64
C THR A 109 0.14 15.06 -2.24
N LEU A 110 -1.19 15.21 -2.29
CA LEU A 110 -2.14 14.18 -2.76
C LEU A 110 -1.85 13.72 -4.19
N PHE A 111 -1.41 14.63 -5.05
CA PHE A 111 -1.11 14.33 -6.45
C PHE A 111 0.38 14.12 -6.73
N LYS A 112 1.26 14.20 -5.72
CA LYS A 112 2.71 14.04 -5.92
C LYS A 112 2.98 12.70 -6.60
N THR A 113 3.43 12.78 -7.85
CA THR A 113 3.89 11.64 -8.63
C THR A 113 5.22 11.14 -8.07
N GLY A 114 5.48 9.84 -8.21
CA GLY A 114 6.80 9.29 -7.87
C GLY A 114 6.95 8.84 -6.42
N THR A 115 5.87 8.59 -5.68
CA THR A 115 6.00 7.97 -4.35
C THR A 115 6.32 6.47 -4.52
N PRO A 116 7.42 5.97 -3.92
CA PRO A 116 7.81 4.57 -4.07
C PRO A 116 6.91 3.65 -3.25
N ILE A 117 6.63 2.46 -3.79
CA ILE A 117 5.88 1.38 -3.14
C ILE A 117 6.62 0.07 -3.40
N HIS A 118 6.85 -0.71 -2.35
CA HIS A 118 7.41 -2.05 -2.48
C HIS A 118 6.34 -3.04 -2.96
N VAL A 119 6.64 -3.79 -4.02
CA VAL A 119 5.69 -4.75 -4.62
C VAL A 119 6.19 -6.18 -4.66
N LYS A 120 7.50 -6.40 -4.61
CA LYS A 120 8.10 -7.70 -4.38
C LYS A 120 8.55 -7.84 -2.93
N PRO A 121 8.01 -8.81 -2.20
CA PRO A 121 8.54 -9.17 -0.91
C PRO A 121 9.67 -10.17 -1.10
N GLN A 122 10.84 -9.89 -0.56
CA GLN A 122 11.94 -10.86 -0.61
C GLN A 122 11.59 -12.15 0.18
N ASN A 123 10.65 -12.09 1.14
CA ASN A 123 10.17 -13.22 1.95
C ASN A 123 8.79 -12.95 2.55
N GLN A 124 7.72 -12.91 1.74
CA GLN A 124 6.37 -12.77 2.31
C GLN A 124 5.87 -14.09 2.88
N ILE A 125 5.49 -14.05 4.15
CA ILE A 125 4.98 -15.20 4.89
C ILE A 125 3.57 -14.85 5.33
N CYS A 126 2.64 -15.79 5.14
CA CYS A 126 1.32 -15.70 5.71
C CYS A 126 1.30 -16.38 7.07
N TRP A 127 0.82 -15.66 8.07
CA TRP A 127 0.62 -16.21 9.40
C TRP A 127 -0.88 -16.38 9.66
N GLU A 128 -1.22 -17.54 10.21
CA GLU A 128 -2.57 -17.93 10.60
C GLU A 128 -2.53 -18.34 12.08
N GLY A 129 -3.38 -17.73 12.91
CA GLY A 129 -3.49 -17.99 14.35
C GLY A 129 -4.66 -18.86 14.76
#